data_AF-A0A1Q3KCB1-F1
#
_entry.id   AF-A0A1Q3KCB1-F1
#
_cell.length_a   1.000
_cell.length_b   1.000
_cell.length_c   1.000
_cell.angle_alpha   90.00
_cell.angle_beta   90.00
_cell.angle_gamma   90.00
#
_symmetry.space_group_name_H-M   'P 1'
#
loop_
_entity.id
_entity.type
_entity.pdbx_description
1 polymer ?
#
loop_
_entity_poly.entity_id
_entity_poly.type
_entity_poly.pdbx_seq_one_letter_code
_entity_poly.pdbx_strand_id
1 'polypeptide(L)'
;MPVIGTFSAVNNGYTGIFHTLSTNAPIRFLANDRKETESAPDFRILHGSTEIGAAWRKTKQGSEQTYLRVRIDDPAWPQPIWAILLEATDDNVVRLVWRRDKPEGA
;
A
#
# COMPACT_ATOMS: atom_id res chain seq x y z
N MET A 1 -8.04 2.62 12.93
CA MET A 1 -7.95 2.15 11.52
C MET A 1 -7.38 0.74 11.56
N PRO A 2 -8.02 -0.27 10.95
CA PRO A 2 -7.49 -1.63 10.94
C PRO A 2 -6.17 -1.74 10.16
N VAL A 3 -5.24 -2.51 10.71
CA VAL A 3 -4.02 -2.94 10.01
C VAL A 3 -4.38 -4.17 9.18
N ILE A 4 -4.25 -4.05 7.86
CA ILE A 4 -4.54 -5.11 6.90
C ILE A 4 -3.28 -5.65 6.22
N GLY A 5 -2.12 -5.34 6.78
CA GLY A 5 -0.88 -5.97 6.39
C GLY A 5 0.33 -5.49 7.18
N THR A 6 1.30 -6.38 7.28
CA THR A 6 2.57 -6.15 7.98
C THR A 6 3.70 -6.50 7.05
N PHE A 7 4.68 -5.59 6.95
CA PHE A 7 5.75 -5.64 5.97
C PHE A 7 7.11 -5.42 6.62
N SER A 8 8.14 -5.91 5.95
CA SER A 8 9.54 -5.63 6.23
C SER A 8 10.18 -4.96 5.03
N ALA A 9 11.05 -3.98 5.29
CA ALA A 9 11.86 -3.36 4.25
C ALA A 9 12.85 -4.38 3.66
N VAL A 10 13.02 -4.32 2.34
CA VAL A 10 14.00 -5.09 1.58
C VAL A 10 14.69 -4.15 0.59
N ASN A 11 15.78 -4.62 -0.03
CA ASN A 11 16.64 -3.77 -0.89
C ASN A 11 15.88 -2.95 -1.94
N ASN A 12 14.79 -3.48 -2.52
CA ASN A 12 14.03 -2.77 -3.56
C ASN A 12 12.54 -2.55 -3.23
N GLY A 13 12.23 -2.36 -1.95
CA GLY A 13 10.89 -2.02 -1.47
C GLY A 13 10.48 -2.78 -0.22
N TYR A 14 9.33 -3.46 -0.26
CA TYR A 14 8.74 -4.10 0.92
C TYR A 14 8.22 -5.49 0.60
N THR A 15 8.30 -6.41 1.56
CA THR A 15 7.67 -7.74 1.47
C THR A 15 6.89 -8.03 2.74
N GLY A 16 5.75 -8.70 2.61
CA GLY A 16 4.90 -8.97 3.76
C GLY A 16 3.60 -9.66 3.39
N ILE A 17 2.68 -9.69 4.34
CA ILE A 17 1.38 -10.31 4.17
C ILE A 17 0.30 -9.23 4.13
N PHE A 18 -0.55 -9.31 3.12
CA PHE A 18 -1.83 -8.60 3.04
C PHE A 18 -2.95 -9.52 3.56
N HIS A 19 -3.74 -9.02 4.51
CA HIS A 19 -4.75 -9.80 5.21
C HIS A 19 -6.07 -9.04 5.37
N THR A 20 -7.14 -9.65 4.89
CA THR A 20 -8.54 -9.26 5.11
C THR A 20 -9.34 -10.51 5.49
N LEU A 21 -10.63 -10.35 5.82
CA LEU A 21 -11.50 -11.50 6.12
C LEU A 21 -11.58 -12.52 4.97
N SER A 22 -11.41 -12.09 3.72
CA SER A 22 -11.55 -12.92 2.53
C SER A 22 -10.22 -13.26 1.86
N THR A 23 -9.11 -12.69 2.31
CA THR A 23 -7.83 -12.76 1.58
C THR A 23 -6.67 -12.81 2.55
N ASN A 24 -5.74 -13.73 2.33
CA ASN A 24 -4.48 -13.81 3.06
C ASN A 24 -3.36 -14.12 2.06
N ALA A 25 -2.66 -13.09 1.59
CA ALA A 25 -1.75 -13.22 0.46
C ALA A 25 -0.39 -12.58 0.74
N PRO A 26 0.73 -13.26 0.42
CA PRO A 26 2.04 -12.62 0.41
C PRO A 26 2.12 -11.63 -0.75
N ILE A 27 2.45 -10.38 -0.47
CA ILE A 27 2.62 -9.36 -1.51
C ILE A 27 3.96 -8.64 -1.36
N ARG A 28 4.43 -8.08 -2.47
CA ARG A 28 5.69 -7.33 -2.52
C ARG A 28 5.47 -5.98 -3.19
N PHE A 29 6.05 -4.95 -2.60
CA PHE A 29 6.20 -3.63 -3.19
C PHE A 29 7.56 -3.61 -3.87
N LEU A 30 7.57 -3.42 -5.19
CA LEU A 30 8.78 -3.31 -5.99
C LEU A 30 8.93 -1.86 -6.45
N ALA A 31 10.07 -1.24 -6.15
CA ALA A 31 10.34 0.12 -6.59
C ALA A 31 10.22 0.26 -8.11
N ASN A 32 9.59 1.34 -8.54
CA ASN A 32 9.44 1.67 -9.95
C ASN A 32 10.54 2.65 -10.36
N ASP A 33 11.75 2.13 -10.61
CA ASP A 33 12.93 2.97 -10.89
C ASP A 33 12.86 3.71 -12.24
N ARG A 34 11.91 3.32 -13.10
CA ARG A 34 11.66 3.93 -14.41
C ARG A 34 10.35 4.70 -14.40
N LYS A 35 10.22 5.68 -13.50
CA LYS A 35 9.06 6.59 -13.49
C LYS A 35 9.07 7.42 -14.78
N GLU A 36 8.10 7.18 -15.65
CA GLU A 36 7.94 7.94 -16.89
C GLU A 36 7.29 9.30 -16.67
N THR A 37 6.51 9.44 -15.59
CA THR A 37 5.77 10.66 -15.23
C THR A 37 5.72 10.85 -13.71
N GLU A 38 5.40 12.06 -13.25
CA GLU A 38 5.17 12.34 -11.82
C GLU A 38 3.96 11.58 -11.26
N SER A 39 2.97 11.28 -12.11
CA SER A 39 1.79 10.48 -11.76
C SER A 39 2.06 8.97 -11.74
N ALA A 40 3.18 8.53 -12.31
CA ALA A 40 3.59 7.13 -12.25
C ALA A 40 3.77 6.67 -10.79
N PRO A 41 3.46 5.41 -10.49
CA PRO A 41 3.63 4.89 -9.14
C PRO A 41 5.09 4.85 -8.74
N ASP A 42 5.35 5.01 -7.44
CA ASP A 42 6.68 4.81 -6.83
C ASP A 42 6.96 3.32 -6.60
N PHE A 43 5.90 2.54 -6.36
CA PHE A 43 5.99 1.09 -6.22
C PHE A 43 4.89 0.39 -7.01
N ARG A 44 5.25 -0.73 -7.62
CA ARG A 44 4.31 -1.72 -8.14
C ARG A 44 4.07 -2.78 -7.07
N ILE A 45 2.85 -3.25 -6.94
CA ILE A 45 2.48 -4.25 -5.93
C ILE A 45 2.23 -5.57 -6.64
N LEU A 46 2.97 -6.60 -6.24
CA LEU A 46 2.90 -7.91 -6.86
C LEU A 46 2.46 -8.98 -5.86
N HIS A 47 1.58 -9.89 -6.32
CA HIS A 47 1.37 -11.20 -5.73
C HIS A 47 1.96 -12.25 -6.68
N GLY A 48 3.05 -12.92 -6.27
CA GLY A 48 3.84 -13.74 -7.18
C GLY A 48 4.44 -12.91 -8.31
N SER A 49 4.03 -13.20 -9.54
CA SER A 49 4.38 -12.46 -10.77
C SER A 49 3.27 -11.51 -11.26
N THR A 50 2.12 -11.50 -10.60
CA THR A 50 0.96 -10.71 -11.02
C THR A 50 0.97 -9.35 -10.35
N GLU A 51 0.90 -8.27 -11.13
CA GLU A 51 0.71 -6.92 -10.61
C GLU A 51 -0.75 -6.72 -10.18
N ILE A 52 -0.98 -6.43 -8.90
CA ILE A 52 -2.31 -6.31 -8.28
C ILE A 52 -2.59 -4.90 -7.76
N GLY A 53 -1.66 -3.96 -7.97
CA GLY A 53 -1.77 -2.65 -7.39
C GLY A 53 -0.52 -1.81 -7.52
N ALA A 54 -0.60 -0.64 -6.91
CA ALA A 54 0.45 0.36 -6.97
C ALA A 54 0.45 1.24 -5.72
N ALA A 55 1.59 1.87 -5.45
CA ALA A 55 1.72 2.82 -4.36
C ALA A 55 2.44 4.10 -4.79
N TRP A 56 2.01 5.22 -4.21
CA TRP A 56 2.54 6.55 -4.46
C TRP A 56 2.97 7.18 -3.15
N ARG A 57 4.19 7.69 -3.09
CA ARG A 57 4.68 8.47 -1.96
C ARG A 57 3.98 9.81 -1.93
N LYS A 58 3.48 10.15 -0.75
CA LYS A 58 2.80 11.41 -0.45
C LYS A 58 3.40 12.02 0.79
N THR A 59 3.47 13.34 0.80
CA THR A 59 3.81 14.12 1.99
C THR A 59 2.52 14.61 2.61
N LYS A 60 2.40 14.48 3.93
CA LYS A 60 1.23 14.98 4.67
C LYS A 60 1.22 16.50 4.64
N GLN A 61 0.07 17.10 4.37
CA GLN A 61 -0.04 18.55 4.30
C GLN A 61 0.29 19.16 5.68
N GLY A 62 1.23 20.11 5.70
CA GLY A 62 1.65 20.78 6.93
C GLY A 62 2.59 19.97 7.84
N SER A 63 3.18 18.86 7.36
CA SER A 63 4.28 18.19 8.05
C SER A 63 5.31 17.60 7.07
N GLU A 64 6.49 17.24 7.59
CA GLU A 64 7.52 16.53 6.81
C GLU A 64 7.28 15.01 6.76
N GLN A 65 6.18 14.53 7.34
CA GLN A 65 5.87 13.10 7.40
C GLN A 65 5.42 12.60 6.02
N THR A 66 6.08 11.56 5.54
CA THR A 66 5.73 10.87 4.30
C THR A 66 4.99 9.57 4.59
N TYR A 67 4.17 9.15 3.63
CA TYR A 67 3.48 7.87 3.64
C TYR A 67 3.30 7.38 2.21
N LEU A 68 3.05 6.09 2.01
CA LEU A 68 2.62 5.59 0.71
C LEU A 68 1.10 5.50 0.68
N ARG A 69 0.47 6.16 -0.29
CA ARG A 69 -0.92 5.89 -0.66
C ARG A 69 -0.91 4.62 -1.52
N VAL A 70 -1.64 3.59 -1.10
CA VAL A 70 -1.62 2.26 -1.69
C VAL A 70 -2.98 1.97 -2.32
N ARG A 71 -3.00 1.48 -3.56
CA ARG A 71 -4.18 0.91 -4.23
C ARG A 71 -3.92 -0.56 -4.51
N ILE A 72 -4.82 -1.44 -4.06
CA ILE A 72 -4.84 -2.86 -4.38
C ILE A 72 -6.19 -3.19 -5.01
N ASP A 73 -6.20 -3.98 -6.07
CA ASP A 73 -7.39 -4.32 -6.81
C ASP A 73 -7.40 -5.81 -7.15
N ASP A 74 -8.57 -6.44 -7.05
CA ASP A 74 -8.78 -7.85 -7.37
C ASP A 74 -10.11 -7.95 -8.14
N PRO A 75 -10.18 -8.68 -9.27
CA PRO A 75 -11.42 -8.86 -10.02
C PRO A 75 -12.61 -9.42 -9.22
N ALA A 76 -12.36 -10.09 -8.09
CA ALA A 76 -13.39 -10.58 -7.18
C ALA A 76 -13.96 -9.49 -6.26
N TRP A 77 -13.36 -8.29 -6.23
CA TRP A 77 -13.82 -7.18 -5.39
C TRP A 77 -14.71 -6.22 -6.19
N PRO A 78 -15.76 -5.65 -5.57
CA PRO A 78 -16.62 -4.67 -6.23
C PRO A 78 -15.91 -3.33 -6.50
N GLN A 79 -14.81 -3.05 -5.78
CA GLN A 79 -14.00 -1.84 -5.94
C GLN A 79 -12.59 -2.05 -5.35
N PRO A 80 -11.61 -1.23 -5.80
CA PRO A 80 -10.26 -1.29 -5.25
C PRO A 80 -10.20 -0.91 -3.78
N ILE A 81 -9.24 -1.48 -3.06
CA ILE A 81 -8.90 -1.10 -1.69
C ILE A 81 -7.84 0.01 -1.72
N TRP A 82 -8.15 1.13 -1.08
CA TRP A 82 -7.20 2.20 -0.81
C TRP A 82 -6.73 2.18 0.63
N ALA A 83 -5.42 2.16 0.84
CA ALA A 83 -4.79 2.07 2.15
C ALA A 83 -3.56 2.99 2.24
N ILE A 84 -2.99 3.09 3.43
CA ILE A 84 -1.79 3.88 3.72
C ILE A 84 -0.72 2.94 4.27
N LEU A 85 0.46 2.91 3.64
CA LEU A 85 1.64 2.27 4.21
C LEU A 85 2.39 3.28 5.09
N LEU A 86 2.58 2.91 6.36
CA LEU A 86 3.35 3.68 7.32
C LEU A 86 4.73 3.06 7.46
N GLU A 87 5.76 3.77 6.97
CA GLU A 87 7.15 3.34 6.96
C GLU A 87 7.87 3.63 8.30
N ALA A 88 7.44 4.68 9.03
CA ALA A 88 8.02 5.09 10.31
C ALA A 88 7.10 4.70 11.47
N THR A 89 7.38 3.56 12.10
CA THR A 89 6.72 3.10 13.32
C THR A 89 7.77 2.88 14.41
N ASP A 90 7.39 3.09 15.66
CA ASP A 90 8.31 3.06 16.82
C ASP A 90 9.01 1.71 17.01
N ASP A 91 8.44 0.64 16.43
CA ASP A 91 8.94 -0.74 16.49
C ASP A 91 9.57 -1.22 15.18
N ASN A 92 9.83 -0.34 14.21
CA ASN A 92 10.34 -0.66 12.86
C ASN A 92 9.45 -1.62 12.06
N VAL A 93 8.17 -1.74 12.42
CA VAL A 93 7.20 -2.59 11.71
C VAL A 93 6.40 -1.76 10.71
N VAL A 94 6.59 -2.04 9.42
CA VAL A 94 5.87 -1.33 8.34
C VAL A 94 4.43 -1.85 8.27
N ARG A 95 3.46 -0.95 8.41
CA ARG A 95 2.04 -1.31 8.53
C ARG A 95 1.22 -0.75 7.38
N LEU A 96 0.39 -1.61 6.77
CA LEU A 96 -0.63 -1.21 5.81
C LEU A 96 -1.94 -0.99 6.54
N VAL A 97 -2.34 0.26 6.63
CA VAL A 97 -3.50 0.70 7.38
C VAL A 97 -4.61 1.07 6.42
N TRP A 98 -5.77 0.44 6.60
CA TRP A 98 -6.93 0.70 5.77
C TRP A 98 -7.96 1.54 6.50
N ARG A 99 -8.69 2.36 5.75
CA ARG A 99 -9.88 3.05 6.21
C ARG A 99 -10.92 2.97 5.10
N ARG A 100 -12.17 2.68 5.49
CA ARG A 100 -13.31 2.90 4.61
C ARG A 100 -13.64 4.38 4.62
N ASP A 101 -13.60 5.03 3.46
CA ASP A 101 -14.20 6.36 3.35
C ASP A 101 -15.69 6.22 3.66
N LYS A 102 -16.19 7.08 4.55
CA LYS A 102 -17.64 7.19 4.74
C LYS A 102 -18.19 7.68 3.40
N PRO A 103 -19.25 7.07 2.85
CA PRO A 103 -19.97 7.73 1.77
C PRO A 103 -20.39 9.12 2.28
N GLU A 104 -20.16 10.16 1.47
CA GLU A 104 -20.70 11.49 1.76
C GLU A 104 -22.23 11.34 1.91
N GLY A 105 -22.75 11.67 3.10
CA GLY A 105 -24.18 11.60 3.41
C GLY A 105 -24.63 10.54 4.43
N ALA A 106 -23.74 10.01 5.29
CA ALA A 106 -24.11 9.15 6.44
C ALA A 106 -23.73 9.72 7.81
#